data_AF-A0A3S0BHU7-F1
#
_entry.id   AF-A0A3S0BHU7-F1
#
_cell.length_a   1.000
_cell.length_b   1.000
_cell.length_c   1.000
_cell.angle_alpha   90.00
_cell.angle_beta   90.00
_cell.angle_gamma   90.00
#
_symmetry.space_group_name_H-M   'P 1'
#
loop_
_entity.id
_entity.type
_entity.pdbx_description
1 polymer ?
#
loop_
_entity_poly.entity_id
_entity_poly.type
_entity_poly.pdbx_seq_one_letter_code
_entity_poly.pdbx_strand_id
1 'polypeptide(L)'
;MANGTRKSFEELFAELKLKAETGDPATSRTAELVDKGVHAIGKKVVEEAAEVWMAAEYEGKEAAAEEISQLLYHVQVMMVARGISLDDVYAHL
;
A
#
# COMPACT_ATOMS: atom_id res chain seq x y z
N MET A 1 24.55 1.71 4.56
CA MET A 1 23.20 1.11 4.41
C MET A 1 22.21 2.20 4.78
N ALA A 2 21.30 2.57 3.89
CA ALA A 2 20.40 3.70 4.13
C ALA A 2 19.55 3.42 5.37
N ASN A 3 19.67 4.28 6.39
CA ASN A 3 18.90 4.23 7.62
C ASN A 3 17.49 4.77 7.31
N GLY A 4 16.71 4.01 6.55
CA GLY A 4 15.28 4.27 6.37
C GLY A 4 14.59 3.89 7.66
N THR A 5 14.15 4.87 8.44
CA THR A 5 13.38 4.66 9.67
C THR A 5 12.24 3.68 9.37
N ARG A 6 12.24 2.51 10.02
CA ARG A 6 11.12 1.56 9.94
C ARG A 6 9.85 2.33 10.33
N LYS A 7 8.85 2.32 9.45
CA LYS A 7 7.55 2.96 9.70
C LYS A 7 6.60 1.92 10.26
N SER A 8 5.80 2.33 11.24
CA SER A 8 4.59 1.63 11.65
C SER A 8 3.53 1.67 10.53
N PHE A 9 2.49 0.86 10.69
CA PHE A 9 1.37 0.82 9.75
C PHE A 9 0.65 2.18 9.69
N GLU A 10 0.51 2.83 10.85
CA GLU A 10 -0.10 4.14 11.04
C GLU A 10 0.73 5.26 10.41
N GLU A 11 2.05 5.25 10.61
CA GLU A 11 2.96 6.24 10.02
C GLU A 11 2.98 6.14 8.49
N LEU A 12 2.94 4.91 7.95
CA LEU A 12 2.78 4.71 6.52
C LEU A 12 1.46 5.33 6.03
N PHE A 13 0.34 5.04 6.69
CA PHE A 13 -0.97 5.53 6.27
C PHE A 13 -1.04 7.05 6.27
N ALA A 14 -0.52 7.69 7.32
CA ALA A 14 -0.44 9.15 7.43
C ALA A 14 0.40 9.76 6.28
N GLU A 15 1.53 9.14 5.94
CA GLU A 15 2.36 9.58 4.82
C GLU A 15 1.67 9.40 3.46
N LEU A 16 0.98 8.28 3.24
CA LEU A 16 0.25 8.04 1.99
C LEU A 16 -0.87 9.04 1.80
N LYS A 17 -1.60 9.36 2.88
CA LYS A 17 -2.61 10.41 2.87
C LYS A 17 -2.02 11.76 2.48
N LEU A 18 -0.90 12.17 3.11
CA LEU A 18 -0.21 13.41 2.76
C LEU A 18 0.25 13.41 1.29
N LYS A 19 0.86 12.31 0.81
CA LYS A 19 1.31 12.20 -0.58
C LYS A 19 0.16 12.24 -1.58
N ALA A 20 -1.00 11.69 -1.25
CA ALA A 20 -2.17 11.75 -2.10
C ALA A 20 -2.77 13.17 -2.15
N GLU A 21 -2.75 13.89 -1.03
CA GLU A 21 -3.30 15.25 -0.92
C GLU A 21 -2.39 16.31 -1.56
N THR A 22 -1.06 16.17 -1.42
CA THR A 22 -0.11 17.24 -1.78
C THR A 22 0.92 16.82 -2.83
N GLY A 23 1.00 15.54 -3.18
CA GLY A 23 2.00 15.03 -4.11
C GLY A 23 1.63 15.30 -5.56
N ASP A 24 2.64 15.54 -6.39
CA ASP A 24 2.48 15.61 -7.84
C ASP A 24 2.37 14.18 -8.43
N PRO A 25 1.29 13.83 -9.14
CA PRO A 25 1.14 12.54 -9.82
C PRO A 25 2.28 12.17 -10.76
N ALA A 26 3.03 13.14 -11.29
CA ALA A 26 4.18 12.87 -12.16
C ALA A 26 5.42 12.35 -11.40
N THR A 27 5.49 12.54 -10.08
CA THR A 27 6.69 12.21 -9.27
C THR A 27 6.38 11.35 -8.04
N SER A 28 5.12 11.27 -7.62
CA SER A 28 4.66 10.45 -6.48
C SER A 28 3.79 9.31 -6.97
N ARG A 29 4.29 8.07 -6.87
CA ARG A 29 3.52 6.84 -7.17
C ARG A 29 2.17 6.79 -6.43
N THR A 30 2.12 7.34 -5.21
CA THR A 30 0.87 7.37 -4.43
C THR A 30 -0.13 8.35 -5.03
N ALA A 31 0.31 9.56 -5.37
CA ALA A 31 -0.55 10.55 -6.04
C ALA A 31 -1.00 10.05 -7.41
N GLU A 32 -0.10 9.44 -8.18
CA GLU A 32 -0.38 8.82 -9.47
C GLU A 32 -1.46 7.74 -9.41
N LEU A 33 -1.36 6.83 -8.43
CA LEU A 33 -2.34 5.75 -8.27
C LEU A 33 -3.71 6.28 -7.84
N VAL A 34 -3.74 7.27 -6.94
CA VAL A 34 -4.99 7.94 -6.53
C VAL A 34 -5.63 8.68 -7.70
N ASP A 35 -4.85 9.41 -8.50
CA ASP A 35 -5.30 10.10 -9.73
C ASP A 35 -5.88 9.11 -10.76
N LYS A 36 -5.21 7.96 -10.95
CA LYS A 36 -5.71 6.87 -11.81
C LYS A 36 -6.96 6.17 -11.25
N GLY A 37 -7.25 6.34 -9.97
CA GLY A 37 -8.47 5.89 -9.31
C GLY A 37 -8.55 4.41 -8.97
N VAL A 38 -9.70 4.04 -8.40
CA VAL A 38 -9.99 2.75 -7.76
C VAL A 38 -9.65 1.54 -8.63
N HIS A 39 -9.95 1.59 -9.93
CA HIS A 39 -9.72 0.45 -10.82
C HIS A 39 -8.22 0.15 -10.99
N ALA A 40 -7.36 1.18 -11.10
CA ALA A 40 -5.92 1.00 -11.23
C ALA A 40 -5.31 0.45 -9.93
N ILE A 41 -5.73 1.00 -8.79
CA ILE A 41 -5.30 0.53 -7.47
C ILE A 41 -5.75 -0.92 -7.24
N GLY A 42 -7.00 -1.24 -7.59
CA GLY A 42 -7.56 -2.60 -7.43
C GLY A 42 -6.81 -3.66 -8.22
N LYS A 43 -6.32 -3.34 -9.43
CA LYS A 43 -5.45 -4.26 -10.19
C LYS A 43 -4.18 -4.59 -9.42
N LYS A 44 -3.52 -3.59 -8.85
CA LYS A 44 -2.33 -3.80 -8.03
C LYS A 44 -2.63 -4.60 -6.77
N VAL A 45 -3.72 -4.32 -6.05
CA VAL A 45 -4.11 -5.13 -4.89
C VAL A 45 -4.26 -6.62 -5.25
N VAL A 46 -4.87 -6.94 -6.39
CA VAL A 46 -5.04 -8.32 -6.86
C VAL A 46 -3.72 -8.96 -7.29
N GLU A 47 -2.86 -8.20 -7.97
CA GLU A 47 -1.52 -8.62 -8.39
C GLU A 47 -0.66 -9.00 -7.18
N GLU A 48 -0.53 -8.09 -6.21
CA GLU A 48 0.27 -8.33 -5.00
C GLU A 48 -0.33 -9.46 -4.14
N ALA A 49 -1.65 -9.63 -4.12
CA ALA A 49 -2.26 -10.76 -3.41
C ALA A 49 -1.89 -12.11 -4.02
N ALA A 50 -1.76 -12.18 -5.35
CA ALA A 50 -1.27 -13.37 -6.03
C ALA A 50 0.23 -13.58 -5.75
N GLU A 51 1.03 -12.52 -5.80
CA GLU A 51 2.47 -12.57 -5.53
C GLU A 51 2.76 -12.98 -4.07
N VAL A 52 2.00 -12.49 -3.09
CA VAL A 52 2.08 -12.93 -1.69
C VAL A 52 1.90 -14.45 -1.57
N TRP A 53 0.88 -15.01 -2.24
CA TRP A 53 0.64 -16.45 -2.19
C TRP A 53 1.79 -17.22 -2.85
N MET A 54 2.22 -16.79 -4.04
CA MET A 54 3.31 -17.44 -4.77
C MET A 54 4.61 -17.39 -3.98
N ALA A 55 4.98 -16.23 -3.43
CA ALA A 55 6.21 -16.06 -2.68
C ALA A 55 6.20 -16.85 -1.37
N ALA A 56 5.06 -16.89 -0.68
CA ALA A 56 4.90 -17.69 0.54
C ALA A 56 5.10 -19.19 0.29
N GLU A 57 4.66 -19.71 -0.85
CA GLU A 57 4.79 -21.14 -1.16
C GLU A 57 6.09 -21.52 -1.84
N TYR A 58 6.69 -20.62 -2.63
CA TYR A 58 7.75 -20.99 -3.55
C TYR A 58 9.06 -20.19 -3.41
N GLU A 59 9.07 -19.04 -2.74
CA GLU A 59 10.20 -18.11 -2.78
C GLU A 59 10.81 -17.81 -1.40
N GLY A 60 10.08 -18.13 -0.32
CA GLY A 60 10.60 -18.10 1.04
C GLY A 60 10.31 -16.79 1.78
N LYS A 61 10.85 -16.69 2.99
CA LYS A 61 10.45 -15.69 3.99
C LYS A 61 10.69 -14.26 3.53
N GLU A 62 11.85 -13.97 2.96
CA GLU A 62 12.25 -12.63 2.56
C GLU A 62 11.38 -12.11 1.41
N ALA A 63 11.17 -12.92 0.37
CA ALA A 63 10.30 -12.58 -0.76
C ALA A 63 8.85 -12.41 -0.30
N ALA A 64 8.32 -13.33 0.51
CA ALA A 64 6.97 -13.20 1.04
C ALA A 64 6.78 -11.93 1.88
N ALA A 65 7.78 -11.53 2.68
CA ALA A 65 7.72 -10.30 3.45
C ALA A 65 7.73 -9.04 2.55
N GLU A 66 8.47 -9.08 1.44
CA GLU A 66 8.47 -8.03 0.43
C GLU A 66 7.07 -7.88 -0.20
N GLU A 67 6.46 -8.94 -0.69
CA GLU A 67 5.12 -8.87 -1.31
C GLU A 67 4.01 -8.50 -0.32
N ILE A 68 4.10 -8.98 0.93
CA ILE A 68 3.16 -8.55 1.97
C ILE A 68 3.29 -7.04 2.19
N SER A 69 4.51 -6.49 2.16
CA SER A 69 4.70 -5.05 2.31
C SER A 69 4.08 -4.25 1.16
N GLN A 70 4.18 -4.75 -0.07
CA GLN A 70 3.58 -4.13 -1.26
C GLN A 70 2.05 -4.22 -1.22
N LEU A 71 1.49 -5.36 -0.82
CA LEU A 71 0.06 -5.54 -0.63
C LEU A 71 -0.49 -4.55 0.41
N LEU A 72 0.17 -4.44 1.57
CA LEU A 72 -0.26 -3.49 2.62
C LEU A 72 -0.18 -2.04 2.14
N TYR A 73 0.86 -1.67 1.39
CA TYR A 73 0.95 -0.36 0.74
C TYR A 73 -0.26 -0.12 -0.17
N HIS A 74 -0.57 -1.05 -1.08
CA HIS A 74 -1.64 -0.89 -2.06
C HIS A 74 -3.04 -0.88 -1.42
N VAL A 75 -3.26 -1.66 -0.36
CA VAL A 75 -4.49 -1.61 0.43
C VAL A 75 -4.65 -0.25 1.11
N GLN A 76 -3.59 0.30 1.73
CA GLN A 76 -3.65 1.64 2.32
C GLN A 76 -3.87 2.75 1.28
N VAL A 77 -3.30 2.63 0.06
CA VAL A 77 -3.61 3.55 -1.05
C VAL A 77 -5.09 3.45 -1.47
N MET A 78 -5.66 2.24 -1.49
CA MET A 78 -7.10 2.06 -1.73
C MET A 78 -7.94 2.73 -0.65
N MET A 79 -7.56 2.60 0.62
CA MET A 79 -8.23 3.27 1.73
C MET A 79 -8.25 4.79 1.53
N VAL A 80 -7.10 5.39 1.19
CA VAL A 80 -6.99 6.83 0.89
C VAL A 80 -7.89 7.23 -0.28
N ALA A 81 -7.85 6.49 -1.39
CA ALA A 81 -8.68 6.77 -2.58
C ALA A 81 -10.20 6.63 -2.32
N ARG A 82 -10.60 5.86 -1.30
CA ARG A 82 -12.00 5.64 -0.91
C ARG A 82 -12.43 6.47 0.30
N GLY A 83 -11.53 7.21 0.93
CA GLY A 83 -11.82 7.96 2.16
C GLY A 83 -12.09 7.07 3.38
N ILE A 84 -11.52 5.87 3.41
CA ILE A 84 -11.64 4.92 4.53
C ILE A 84 -10.50 5.19 5.51
N SER A 85 -10.82 5.40 6.78
CA SER A 85 -9.85 5.61 7.85
C SER A 85 -9.30 4.30 8.42
N LEU A 86 -8.21 4.37 9.18
CA LEU A 86 -7.73 3.21 9.95
C LEU A 86 -8.78 2.76 10.97
N ASP A 87 -9.48 3.68 11.62
CA ASP A 87 -10.53 3.36 12.59
C ASP A 87 -11.69 2.57 11.96
N ASP A 88 -12.07 2.94 10.73
CA ASP A 88 -13.10 2.20 9.96
C ASP A 88 -12.69 0.74 9.74
N VAL A 89 -11.40 0.48 9.46
CA VAL A 89 -10.88 -0.89 9.27
C VAL A 89 -10.71 -1.61 10.60
N TYR A 90 -10.15 -0.93 11.61
CA TYR A 90 -9.86 -1.48 12.93
C TYR A 90 -11.14 -1.85 13.70
N ALA A 91 -12.28 -1.21 13.40
CA ALA A 91 -13.57 -1.61 13.93
C ALA A 91 -14.03 -3.03 13.53
N HIS A 92 -13.35 -3.66 12.56
CA HIS A 92 -13.64 -4.99 12.04
C HIS A 92 -12.60 -6.07 12.42
N LEU A 93 -11.60 -5.73 13.23
CA LEU A 93 -10.53 -6.63 13.69
C LEU A 93 -10.76 -7.09 15.13
#